data_AF-A0A1A3PCK2-F1
#
_entry.id   AF-A0A1A3PCK2-F1
#
_cell.length_a   1.000
_cell.length_b   1.000
_cell.length_c   1.000
_cell.angle_alpha   90.00
_cell.angle_beta   90.00
_cell.angle_gamma   90.00
#
_symmetry.space_group_name_H-M   'P 1'
#
loop_
_entity.id
_entity.type
_entity.pdbx_description
1 polymer ?
#
loop_
_entity_poly.entity_id
_entity_poly.type
_entity_poly.pdbx_seq_one_letter_code
_entity_poly.pdbx_strand_id
1 'polypeptide(L)'
;MSFLIVRPELLVTAASDLASINSALGAAATTVTTRLAAAAADEVSTAIAEVFGLHADSYLTVSTRSAAFHEQFVRALAAAAAGYSGAEAANAGQGLSDVLNAPALALFGRPLIGNGANGGRGTGNDGGPGGLLFGDGGAGGSGAPGLKGGNGGAAGLFGRGGAGGAGGSSTVAGGGAGGMGGTGGLFGSGGIGGAGGTGGTNGGVGGAGAMPAAPVPPFPPIPPAPPAPPLPDAA
;
A
#
# COMPACT_ATOMS: atom_id res chain seq x y z
N MET A 1 19.74 19.96 -2.48
CA MET A 1 19.23 18.58 -2.40
C MET A 1 20.19 17.72 -3.21
N SER A 2 20.84 16.71 -2.62
CA SER A 2 21.66 15.75 -3.38
C SER A 2 20.75 14.66 -3.96
N PHE A 3 20.89 14.37 -5.26
CA PHE A 3 20.20 13.25 -5.89
C PHE A 3 21.06 12.00 -5.77
N LEU A 4 20.45 10.90 -5.36
CA LEU A 4 21.08 9.59 -5.28
C LEU A 4 20.72 8.84 -6.56
N ILE A 5 21.72 8.51 -7.38
CA ILE A 5 21.55 7.80 -8.64
C ILE A 5 21.95 6.34 -8.40
N VAL A 6 20.99 5.43 -8.51
CA VAL A 6 21.20 3.98 -8.47
C VAL A 6 20.74 3.40 -9.80
N ARG A 7 21.41 2.34 -10.27
CA ARG A 7 20.98 1.56 -11.43
C ARG A 7 20.53 0.19 -10.94
N PRO A 8 19.23 -0.03 -10.68
CA PRO A 8 18.73 -1.29 -10.14
C PRO A 8 19.15 -2.51 -10.95
N GLU A 9 19.29 -2.37 -12.27
CA GLU A 9 19.69 -3.44 -13.18
C GLU A 9 21.10 -3.97 -12.88
N LEU A 10 22.02 -3.08 -12.48
CA LEU A 10 23.38 -3.47 -12.11
C LEU A 10 23.42 -4.22 -10.78
N LEU A 11 22.53 -3.87 -9.84
CA LEU A 11 22.43 -4.55 -8.55
C LEU A 11 21.85 -5.96 -8.69
N VAL A 12 20.84 -6.13 -9.56
CA VAL A 12 20.29 -7.46 -9.88
C VAL A 12 21.32 -8.34 -10.57
N THR A 13 22.09 -7.78 -11.50
CA THR A 13 23.20 -8.50 -12.17
C THR A 13 24.25 -8.95 -11.14
N ALA A 14 24.69 -8.03 -10.26
CA ALA A 14 25.65 -8.35 -9.21
C ALA A 14 25.13 -9.42 -8.23
N ALA A 15 23.85 -9.40 -7.88
CA ALA A 15 23.23 -10.43 -7.04
C ALA A 15 23.26 -11.82 -7.70
N SER A 16 23.02 -11.88 -9.02
CA SER A 16 23.11 -13.12 -9.80
C SER A 16 24.54 -13.66 -9.87
N ASP A 17 25.52 -12.77 -10.08
CA ASP A 17 26.94 -13.15 -10.12
C ASP A 17 27.40 -13.70 -8.76
N LEU A 18 26.99 -13.06 -7.66
CA LEU A 18 27.31 -13.51 -6.30
C LEU A 18 26.68 -14.87 -5.97
N ALA A 19 25.46 -15.14 -6.43
CA ALA A 19 24.82 -16.45 -6.28
C ALA A 19 25.60 -17.53 -7.05
N SER A 20 26.06 -17.20 -8.26
CA SER A 20 26.86 -18.10 -9.10
C SER A 20 28.21 -18.42 -8.46
N ILE A 21 28.87 -17.43 -7.85
CA ILE A 21 30.12 -17.62 -7.08
C ILE A 21 29.89 -18.59 -5.91
N ASN A 22 28.82 -18.42 -5.13
CA ASN A 22 28.52 -19.30 -4.00
C ASN A 22 28.26 -20.75 -4.46
N SER A 23 27.57 -20.92 -5.60
CA SER A 23 27.36 -22.24 -6.20
C SER A 23 28.68 -22.90 -6.60
N ALA A 24 29.59 -22.17 -7.27
CA ALA A 24 30.91 -22.68 -7.66
C ALA A 24 31.77 -23.04 -6.44
N LEU A 25 31.72 -22.22 -5.38
CA LEU A 25 32.40 -22.49 -4.10
C LEU A 25 31.88 -23.75 -3.43
N GLY A 26 30.57 -23.94 -3.40
CA GLY A 26 29.95 -25.17 -2.87
C GLY A 26 30.40 -26.42 -3.64
N ALA A 27 30.54 -26.33 -4.97
CA ALA A 27 31.05 -27.43 -5.78
C ALA A 27 32.54 -27.73 -5.53
N ALA A 28 33.37 -26.71 -5.28
CA ALA A 28 34.80 -26.88 -4.99
C ALA A 28 35.06 -27.45 -3.58
N ALA A 29 34.11 -27.30 -2.65
CA ALA A 29 34.22 -27.73 -1.26
C ALA A 29 34.07 -29.25 -1.02
N THR A 30 33.89 -30.07 -2.06
CA THR A 30 33.68 -31.53 -1.95
C THR A 30 34.95 -32.34 -1.65
N THR A 31 36.11 -31.70 -1.49
CA THR A 31 37.39 -32.39 -1.21
C THR A 31 37.54 -32.67 0.29
N VAL A 32 37.72 -33.93 0.67
CA VAL A 32 37.73 -34.38 2.07
C VAL A 32 38.98 -33.88 2.81
N THR A 33 38.83 -32.87 3.67
CA THR A 33 39.90 -32.36 4.56
C THR A 33 39.76 -32.82 6.01
N THR A 34 38.65 -33.50 6.36
CA THR A 34 38.30 -33.87 7.74
C THR A 34 38.79 -35.25 8.18
N ARG A 35 39.35 -36.05 7.26
CA ARG A 35 39.84 -37.41 7.55
C ARG A 35 41.33 -37.52 7.24
N LEU A 36 42.15 -36.90 8.08
CA LEU A 36 43.60 -37.13 8.06
C LEU A 36 43.91 -38.39 8.87
N ALA A 37 44.52 -39.39 8.26
CA ALA A 37 45.00 -40.57 8.98
C ALA A 37 46.30 -40.25 9.72
N ALA A 38 46.51 -40.87 10.89
CA ALA A 38 47.79 -40.81 11.59
C ALA A 38 48.90 -41.40 10.70
N ALA A 39 50.05 -40.72 10.61
CA ALA A 39 51.15 -41.15 9.76
C ALA A 39 51.86 -42.42 10.28
N ALA A 40 51.79 -42.68 11.59
CA ALA A 40 52.28 -43.87 12.27
C ALA A 40 51.41 -44.19 13.50
N ALA A 41 51.64 -45.34 14.13
CA ALA A 41 50.85 -45.85 15.26
C ALA A 41 51.20 -45.20 16.63
N ASP A 42 52.08 -44.21 16.64
CA ASP A 42 52.48 -43.51 17.85
C ASP A 42 51.45 -42.45 18.28
N GLU A 43 51.48 -42.09 19.56
CA GLU A 43 50.57 -41.13 20.16
C GLU A 43 50.74 -39.72 19.59
N VAL A 44 51.93 -39.35 19.10
CA VAL A 44 52.19 -38.02 18.50
C VAL A 44 51.55 -37.93 17.11
N SER A 45 51.72 -38.94 16.27
CA SER A 45 51.04 -39.03 14.96
C SER A 45 49.52 -39.04 15.11
N THR A 46 49.01 -39.71 16.14
CA THR A 46 47.58 -39.74 16.47
C THR A 46 47.08 -38.36 16.92
N ALA A 47 47.80 -37.69 17.83
CA ALA A 47 47.45 -36.35 18.30
C ALA A 47 47.50 -35.29 17.18
N ILE A 48 48.46 -35.39 16.25
CA ILE A 48 48.55 -34.47 15.09
C ILE A 48 47.33 -34.65 14.17
N ALA A 49 46.94 -35.89 13.87
CA ALA A 49 45.74 -36.17 13.08
C ALA A 49 44.46 -35.63 13.73
N GLU A 50 44.35 -35.74 15.06
CA GLU A 50 43.23 -35.19 15.85
C GLU A 50 43.18 -33.65 15.79
N VAL A 51 44.31 -32.96 15.91
CA VAL A 51 44.38 -31.49 15.78
C VAL A 51 43.91 -31.03 14.40
N PHE A 52 44.34 -31.69 13.32
CA PHE A 52 43.89 -31.36 11.97
C PHE A 52 42.39 -31.65 11.77
N GLY A 53 41.87 -32.72 12.37
CA GLY A 53 40.43 -33.02 12.38
C GLY A 53 39.60 -31.93 13.08
N LEU A 54 39.99 -31.53 14.29
CA LEU A 54 39.36 -30.45 15.05
C LEU A 54 39.43 -29.10 14.31
N HIS A 55 40.54 -28.81 13.64
CA HIS A 55 40.68 -27.62 12.81
C HIS A 55 39.75 -27.65 11.59
N ALA A 56 39.66 -28.79 10.91
CA ALA A 56 38.77 -28.96 9.76
C ALA A 56 37.29 -28.79 10.15
N ASP A 57 36.86 -29.35 11.28
CA ASP A 57 35.49 -29.19 11.80
C ASP A 57 35.18 -27.73 12.16
N SER A 58 36.14 -27.04 12.80
CA SER A 58 36.02 -25.61 13.11
C SER A 58 35.90 -24.77 11.82
N TYR A 59 36.70 -25.09 10.81
CA TYR A 59 36.67 -24.42 9.50
C TYR A 59 35.33 -24.63 8.79
N LEU A 60 34.81 -25.85 8.75
CA LEU A 60 33.52 -26.15 8.11
C LEU A 60 32.34 -25.48 8.83
N THR A 61 32.40 -25.38 10.16
CA THR A 61 31.40 -24.65 10.96
C THR A 61 31.36 -23.17 10.58
N VAL A 62 32.52 -22.54 10.40
CA VAL A 62 32.59 -21.13 9.96
C VAL A 62 32.18 -20.99 8.49
N SER A 63 32.57 -21.92 7.64
CA SER A 63 32.25 -21.91 6.20
C SER A 63 30.73 -22.00 5.96
N THR A 64 30.04 -22.90 6.66
CA THR A 64 28.57 -23.02 6.56
C THR A 64 27.84 -21.78 7.05
N ARG A 65 28.28 -21.18 8.16
CA ARG A 65 27.75 -19.89 8.65
C ARG A 65 28.01 -18.76 7.65
N SER A 66 29.17 -18.74 7.00
CA SER A 66 29.52 -17.73 5.99
C SER A 66 28.68 -17.87 4.73
N ALA A 67 28.42 -19.10 4.27
CA ALA A 67 27.53 -19.36 3.14
C ALA A 67 26.10 -18.88 3.42
N ALA A 68 25.57 -19.17 4.62
CA ALA A 68 24.25 -18.69 5.02
C ALA A 68 24.17 -17.15 5.07
N PHE A 69 25.21 -16.49 5.58
CA PHE A 69 25.32 -15.03 5.55
C PHE A 69 25.37 -14.49 4.12
N HIS A 70 26.15 -15.11 3.23
CA HIS A 70 26.24 -14.72 1.82
C HIS A 70 24.88 -14.80 1.11
N GLU A 71 24.10 -15.86 1.34
CA GLU A 71 22.74 -15.95 0.80
C GLU A 71 21.82 -14.86 1.34
N GLN A 72 21.92 -14.53 2.63
CA GLN A 72 21.16 -13.42 3.21
C GLN A 72 21.56 -12.08 2.59
N PHE A 73 22.85 -11.86 2.36
CA PHE A 73 23.36 -10.67 1.69
C PHE A 73 22.83 -10.54 0.26
N VAL A 74 22.89 -11.62 -0.55
CA VAL A 74 22.37 -11.62 -1.92
C VAL A 74 20.86 -11.34 -1.95
N ARG A 75 20.09 -11.93 -1.02
CA ARG A 75 18.65 -11.65 -0.87
C ARG A 75 18.38 -10.19 -0.53
N ALA A 76 19.14 -9.62 0.42
CA ALA A 76 19.00 -8.23 0.81
C ALA A 76 19.34 -7.27 -0.35
N LEU A 77 20.39 -7.59 -1.13
CA LEU A 77 20.81 -6.81 -2.30
C LEU A 77 19.72 -6.78 -3.38
N ALA A 78 19.12 -7.93 -3.69
CA ALA A 78 18.01 -8.02 -4.63
C ALA A 78 16.77 -7.26 -4.16
N ALA A 79 16.44 -7.35 -2.86
CA ALA A 79 15.34 -6.59 -2.26
C ALA A 79 15.59 -5.07 -2.32
N ALA A 80 16.82 -4.62 -2.09
CA ALA A 80 17.18 -3.21 -2.21
C ALA A 80 17.02 -2.69 -3.65
N ALA A 81 17.44 -3.47 -4.66
CA ALA A 81 17.25 -3.12 -6.06
C ALA A 81 15.77 -2.93 -6.43
N ALA A 82 14.91 -3.85 -5.99
CA ALA A 82 13.46 -3.73 -6.16
C ALA A 82 12.88 -2.50 -5.43
N GLY A 83 13.39 -2.19 -4.23
CA GLY A 83 13.01 -1.00 -3.48
C GLY A 83 13.34 0.30 -4.23
N TYR A 84 14.54 0.42 -4.80
CA TYR A 84 14.94 1.60 -5.59
C TYR A 84 14.10 1.76 -6.86
N SER A 85 13.87 0.68 -7.61
CA SER A 85 13.00 0.71 -8.79
C SER A 85 11.56 1.12 -8.45
N GLY A 86 11.02 0.59 -7.35
CA GLY A 86 9.68 0.97 -6.86
C GLY A 86 9.60 2.45 -6.47
N ALA A 87 10.65 3.01 -5.86
CA ALA A 87 10.70 4.42 -5.50
C ALA A 87 10.73 5.32 -6.75
N GLU A 88 11.50 4.96 -7.78
CA GLU A 88 11.51 5.70 -9.06
C GLU A 88 10.14 5.68 -9.74
N ALA A 89 9.48 4.51 -9.78
CA ALA A 89 8.14 4.39 -10.35
C ALA A 89 7.10 5.23 -9.58
N ALA A 90 7.15 5.22 -8.24
CA ALA A 90 6.27 6.04 -7.41
C ALA A 90 6.48 7.54 -7.68
N ASN A 91 7.75 7.99 -7.73
CA ASN A 91 8.08 9.38 -7.99
C ASN A 91 7.66 9.83 -9.40
N ALA A 92 7.85 8.97 -10.42
CA ALA A 92 7.41 9.24 -11.78
C ALA A 92 5.87 9.34 -11.88
N GLY A 93 5.15 8.47 -11.16
CA GLY A 93 3.68 8.51 -11.10
C GLY A 93 3.14 9.79 -10.45
N GLN A 94 3.80 10.29 -9.40
CA GLN A 94 3.46 11.59 -8.79
C GLN A 94 3.71 12.74 -9.77
N GLY A 95 4.89 12.79 -10.41
CA GLY A 95 5.20 13.84 -11.38
C GLY A 95 4.23 13.90 -12.57
N LEU A 96 3.79 12.74 -13.08
CA LEU A 96 2.76 12.69 -14.12
C LEU A 96 1.41 13.24 -13.61
N SER A 97 1.00 12.88 -12.40
CA SER A 97 -0.25 13.36 -11.79
C SER A 97 -0.22 14.88 -11.58
N ASP A 98 0.93 15.42 -11.16
CA ASP A 98 1.12 16.85 -10.98
C ASP A 98 0.99 17.61 -12.31
N VAL A 99 1.58 17.10 -13.40
CA VAL A 99 1.46 17.69 -14.74
C VAL A 99 0.02 17.65 -15.24
N LEU A 100 -0.71 16.54 -15.03
CA LEU A 100 -2.11 16.41 -15.41
C LEU A 100 -3.02 17.35 -14.61
N ASN A 101 -2.72 17.54 -13.33
CA ASN A 101 -3.52 18.35 -12.43
C ASN A 101 -3.17 19.84 -12.47
N ALA A 102 -1.96 20.22 -12.91
CA ALA A 102 -1.49 21.60 -12.88
C ALA A 102 -2.43 22.60 -13.58
N PRO A 103 -2.97 22.34 -14.79
CA PRO A 103 -3.91 23.26 -15.42
C PRO A 103 -5.22 23.42 -14.63
N ALA A 104 -5.76 22.32 -14.10
CA ALA A 104 -7.00 22.35 -13.33
C ALA A 104 -6.80 23.04 -11.96
N LEU A 105 -5.65 22.81 -11.31
CA LEU A 105 -5.31 23.48 -10.06
C LEU A 105 -5.15 24.99 -10.28
N ALA A 106 -4.51 25.41 -11.39
CA ALA A 106 -4.35 26.81 -11.74
C ALA A 106 -5.68 27.51 -12.06
N LEU A 107 -6.61 26.80 -12.73
CA LEU A 107 -7.86 27.40 -13.20
C LEU A 107 -9.00 27.32 -12.18
N PHE A 108 -9.05 26.23 -11.40
CA PHE A 108 -10.18 25.90 -10.52
C PHE A 108 -9.80 25.70 -9.05
N GLY A 109 -8.52 25.79 -8.69
CA GLY A 109 -8.04 25.57 -7.32
C GLY A 109 -8.22 24.13 -6.83
N ARG A 110 -8.54 23.19 -7.73
CA ARG A 110 -8.76 21.77 -7.42
C ARG A 110 -8.11 20.88 -8.48
N PRO A 111 -7.54 19.72 -8.09
CA PRO A 111 -6.99 18.79 -9.05
C PRO A 111 -8.09 18.24 -9.97
N LEU A 112 -7.72 17.84 -11.18
CA LEU A 112 -8.64 17.19 -12.11
C LEU A 112 -8.92 15.75 -11.67
N ILE A 113 -7.87 15.06 -11.23
CA ILE A 113 -7.85 13.66 -10.82
C ILE A 113 -7.14 13.57 -9.47
N GLY A 114 -7.77 12.88 -8.51
CA GLY A 114 -7.16 12.58 -7.22
C GLY A 114 -8.18 12.54 -6.10
N ASN A 115 -7.93 11.75 -5.06
CA ASN A 115 -8.82 11.69 -3.90
C ASN A 115 -8.59 12.89 -2.98
N GLY A 116 -9.63 13.26 -2.24
CA GLY A 116 -9.58 14.30 -1.23
C GLY A 116 -8.74 13.89 -0.04
N ALA A 117 -8.07 14.87 0.58
CA ALA A 117 -7.26 14.62 1.78
C ALA A 117 -8.16 14.23 2.97
N ASN A 118 -7.77 13.22 3.74
CA ASN A 118 -8.51 12.84 4.95
C ASN A 118 -8.24 13.84 6.08
N GLY A 119 -9.27 14.09 6.89
CA GLY A 119 -9.13 14.83 8.14
C GLY A 119 -8.28 14.08 9.17
N GLY A 120 -7.53 14.83 9.98
CA GLY A 120 -6.70 14.28 11.04
C GLY A 120 -7.51 13.57 12.14
N ARG A 121 -6.94 12.52 12.74
CA ARG A 121 -7.60 11.81 13.84
C ARG A 121 -7.60 12.67 15.10
N GLY A 122 -8.71 12.72 15.81
CA GLY A 122 -8.87 13.49 17.04
C GLY A 122 -8.93 15.00 16.83
N THR A 123 -8.93 15.50 15.59
CA THR A 123 -9.01 16.93 15.30
C THR A 123 -10.42 17.41 15.00
N GLY A 124 -11.30 16.51 14.56
CA GLY A 124 -12.61 16.87 14.02
C GLY A 124 -12.54 17.62 12.69
N ASN A 125 -11.39 17.63 12.01
CA ASN A 125 -11.24 18.32 10.73
C ASN A 125 -12.03 17.61 9.63
N ASP A 126 -12.65 18.39 8.76
CA ASP A 126 -13.35 17.89 7.59
C ASP A 126 -12.39 17.24 6.58
N GLY A 127 -12.88 16.27 5.83
CA GLY A 127 -12.19 15.71 4.68
C GLY A 127 -12.21 16.69 3.51
N GLY A 128 -11.09 16.80 2.81
CA GLY A 128 -10.96 17.62 1.61
C GLY A 128 -11.77 17.07 0.43
N PRO A 129 -12.10 17.93 -0.55
CA PRO A 129 -12.80 17.49 -1.75
C PRO A 129 -11.91 16.64 -2.65
N GLY A 130 -12.49 15.65 -3.32
CA GLY A 130 -11.85 14.93 -4.42
C GLY A 130 -11.60 15.82 -5.64
N GLY A 131 -10.91 15.27 -6.64
CA GLY A 131 -10.66 15.92 -7.92
C GLY A 131 -11.93 16.24 -8.67
N LEU A 132 -11.86 17.09 -9.71
CA LEU A 132 -13.04 17.55 -10.42
C LEU A 132 -13.73 16.42 -11.22
N LEU A 133 -12.95 15.58 -11.89
CA LEU A 133 -13.48 14.49 -12.73
C LEU A 133 -13.46 13.16 -11.99
N PHE A 134 -12.28 12.74 -11.53
CA PHE A 134 -12.09 11.46 -10.86
C PHE A 134 -11.49 11.70 -9.49
N GLY A 135 -12.13 11.16 -8.46
CA GLY A 135 -11.64 11.34 -7.09
C GLY A 135 -12.73 11.22 -6.07
N ASP A 136 -12.52 10.32 -5.11
CA ASP A 136 -13.36 10.21 -3.94
C ASP A 136 -13.11 11.40 -3.00
N GLY A 137 -14.13 11.80 -2.25
CA GLY A 137 -13.97 12.78 -1.18
C GLY A 137 -13.18 12.18 -0.01
N GLY A 138 -12.37 12.99 0.67
CA GLY A 138 -11.61 12.56 1.84
C GLY A 138 -12.53 12.23 3.02
N ALA A 139 -12.16 11.26 3.85
CA ALA A 139 -12.87 10.98 5.08
C ALA A 139 -12.68 12.11 6.10
N GLY A 140 -13.74 12.43 6.85
CA GLY A 140 -13.67 13.35 7.98
C GLY A 140 -12.86 12.76 9.14
N GLY A 141 -12.08 13.61 9.80
CA GLY A 141 -11.29 13.24 10.97
C GLY A 141 -12.16 12.99 12.20
N SER A 142 -11.78 12.04 13.07
CA SER A 142 -12.52 11.83 14.31
C SER A 142 -12.37 13.05 15.25
N GLY A 143 -13.36 13.33 16.08
CA GLY A 143 -13.31 14.39 17.08
C GLY A 143 -12.39 14.05 18.27
N ALA A 144 -11.80 15.07 18.89
CA ALA A 144 -11.17 14.96 20.21
C ALA A 144 -12.24 14.70 21.30
N PRO A 145 -11.87 14.32 22.54
CA PRO A 145 -12.84 14.01 23.58
C PRO A 145 -13.94 15.06 23.76
N GLY A 146 -15.21 14.66 23.58
CA GLY A 146 -16.38 15.53 23.66
C GLY A 146 -16.59 16.45 22.44
N LEU A 147 -15.69 16.44 21.46
CA LEU A 147 -15.77 17.26 20.24
C LEU A 147 -16.34 16.47 19.07
N LYS A 148 -17.00 17.20 18.15
CA LYS A 148 -17.61 16.65 16.94
C LYS A 148 -16.57 16.06 15.98
N GLY A 149 -16.92 14.99 15.28
CA GLY A 149 -16.15 14.47 14.14
C GLY A 149 -16.31 15.31 12.87
N GLY A 150 -15.26 15.39 12.06
CA GLY A 150 -15.25 16.15 10.82
C GLY A 150 -16.19 15.56 9.77
N ASN A 151 -16.72 16.38 8.90
CA ASN A 151 -17.55 15.94 7.78
C ASN A 151 -16.67 15.26 6.71
N GLY A 152 -17.25 14.33 5.96
CA GLY A 152 -16.62 13.78 4.77
C GLY A 152 -16.59 14.81 3.64
N GLY A 153 -15.54 14.75 2.82
CA GLY A 153 -15.35 15.61 1.66
C GLY A 153 -16.27 15.24 0.50
N ALA A 154 -16.60 16.23 -0.33
CA ALA A 154 -17.33 16.01 -1.58
C ALA A 154 -16.45 15.32 -2.62
N ALA A 155 -17.04 14.46 -3.45
CA ALA A 155 -16.34 13.79 -4.53
C ALA A 155 -16.28 14.60 -5.84
N GLY A 156 -15.51 14.09 -6.80
CA GLY A 156 -15.56 14.50 -8.21
C GLY A 156 -16.73 13.91 -8.98
N LEU A 157 -16.81 14.19 -10.29
CA LEU A 157 -17.87 13.70 -11.17
C LEU A 157 -18.08 12.17 -11.08
N PHE A 158 -16.97 11.42 -11.07
CA PHE A 158 -16.90 9.96 -10.96
C PHE A 158 -16.23 9.54 -9.64
N GLY A 159 -16.77 9.99 -8.51
CA GLY A 159 -16.23 9.65 -7.19
C GLY A 159 -17.30 9.48 -6.13
N ARG A 160 -16.96 8.77 -5.06
CA ARG A 160 -17.80 8.61 -3.88
C ARG A 160 -17.47 9.68 -2.86
N GLY A 161 -18.50 10.17 -2.19
CA GLY A 161 -18.33 11.12 -1.09
C GLY A 161 -17.61 10.47 0.09
N GLY A 162 -16.79 11.26 0.79
CA GLY A 162 -16.02 10.77 1.93
C GLY A 162 -16.93 10.40 3.12
N ALA A 163 -16.50 9.44 3.94
CA ALA A 163 -17.22 9.14 5.17
C ALA A 163 -17.07 10.28 6.20
N GLY A 164 -18.10 10.54 6.99
CA GLY A 164 -18.01 11.42 8.15
C GLY A 164 -17.18 10.80 9.28
N GLY A 165 -16.40 11.62 9.97
CA GLY A 165 -15.59 11.22 11.11
C GLY A 165 -16.44 10.95 12.35
N ALA A 166 -16.02 10.00 13.19
CA ALA A 166 -16.71 9.74 14.45
C ALA A 166 -16.56 10.90 15.44
N GLY A 167 -17.58 11.15 16.25
CA GLY A 167 -17.49 12.08 17.38
C GLY A 167 -16.59 11.53 18.49
N GLY A 168 -15.88 12.42 19.19
CA GLY A 168 -14.94 11.99 20.22
C GLY A 168 -15.63 11.64 21.54
N SER A 169 -15.24 10.51 22.12
CA SER A 169 -15.79 10.06 23.40
C SER A 169 -15.29 10.90 24.57
N SER A 170 -16.14 11.13 25.58
CA SER A 170 -15.80 11.85 26.80
C SER A 170 -16.29 11.09 28.03
N THR A 171 -15.49 11.06 29.10
CA THR A 171 -15.88 10.45 30.39
C THR A 171 -16.41 11.46 31.40
N VAL A 172 -16.19 12.75 31.15
CA VAL A 172 -16.55 13.87 32.05
C VAL A 172 -17.63 14.79 31.47
N ALA A 173 -17.96 14.62 30.18
CA ALA A 173 -18.99 15.37 29.48
C ALA A 173 -19.76 14.47 28.51
N GLY A 174 -20.69 15.06 27.74
CA GLY A 174 -21.34 14.37 26.63
C GLY A 174 -20.33 13.97 25.55
N GLY A 175 -20.64 12.89 24.84
CA GLY A 175 -19.85 12.49 23.67
C GLY A 175 -20.07 13.45 22.51
N GLY A 176 -19.03 13.65 21.69
CA GLY A 176 -19.13 14.51 20.52
C GLY A 176 -20.04 13.93 19.44
N ALA A 177 -20.69 14.78 18.64
CA ALA A 177 -21.50 14.31 17.51
C ALA A 177 -20.62 13.72 16.38
N GLY A 178 -21.18 12.79 15.61
CA GLY A 178 -20.57 12.31 14.37
C GLY A 178 -20.60 13.37 13.26
N GLY A 179 -19.62 13.31 12.36
CA GLY A 179 -19.57 14.14 11.17
C GLY A 179 -20.51 13.65 10.08
N MET A 180 -20.99 14.55 9.24
CA MET A 180 -21.82 14.16 8.10
C MET A 180 -21.00 13.45 7.02
N GLY A 181 -21.60 12.57 6.25
CA GLY A 181 -20.99 12.05 5.03
C GLY A 181 -20.85 13.13 3.97
N GLY A 182 -19.85 13.02 3.11
CA GLY A 182 -19.62 13.92 1.99
C GLY A 182 -20.49 13.57 0.78
N THR A 183 -20.80 14.55 -0.06
CA THR A 183 -21.63 14.33 -1.26
C THR A 183 -20.89 13.51 -2.31
N GLY A 184 -21.61 12.59 -2.96
CA GLY A 184 -21.09 11.83 -4.10
C GLY A 184 -21.03 12.66 -5.37
N GLY A 185 -20.29 12.16 -6.36
CA GLY A 185 -20.34 12.64 -7.73
C GLY A 185 -21.64 12.31 -8.44
N LEU A 186 -21.83 12.85 -9.64
CA LEU A 186 -22.98 12.53 -10.49
C LEU A 186 -23.10 11.01 -10.74
N PHE A 187 -21.95 10.34 -10.87
CA PHE A 187 -21.88 8.89 -11.10
C PHE A 187 -21.39 8.12 -9.87
N GLY A 188 -21.45 8.73 -8.69
CA GLY A 188 -20.95 8.14 -7.45
C GLY A 188 -21.93 8.23 -6.30
N SER A 189 -21.70 7.40 -5.28
CA SER A 189 -22.51 7.39 -4.07
C SER A 189 -22.08 8.47 -3.09
N GLY A 190 -23.00 9.00 -2.30
CA GLY A 190 -22.63 9.80 -1.14
C GLY A 190 -21.94 8.97 -0.05
N GLY A 191 -21.24 9.67 0.84
CA GLY A 191 -20.55 9.09 1.98
C GLY A 191 -21.49 8.77 3.14
N ILE A 192 -21.12 7.77 3.93
CA ILE A 192 -21.81 7.47 5.19
C ILE A 192 -21.50 8.53 6.25
N GLY A 193 -22.44 8.79 7.16
CA GLY A 193 -22.18 9.64 8.32
C GLY A 193 -21.37 8.92 9.39
N GLY A 194 -20.64 9.69 10.20
CA GLY A 194 -19.84 9.18 11.30
C GLY A 194 -20.68 8.84 12.53
N ALA A 195 -20.25 7.86 13.32
CA ALA A 195 -20.91 7.55 14.59
C ALA A 195 -20.73 8.69 15.61
N GLY A 196 -21.69 8.85 16.52
CA GLY A 196 -21.53 9.74 17.67
C GLY A 196 -20.62 9.13 18.73
N GLY A 197 -19.89 9.97 19.46
CA GLY A 197 -19.00 9.56 20.54
C GLY A 197 -19.77 9.13 21.79
N THR A 198 -19.19 8.27 22.61
CA THR A 198 -19.78 7.91 23.91
C THR A 198 -19.53 9.01 24.94
N GLY A 199 -20.50 9.31 25.81
CA GLY A 199 -20.33 10.31 26.88
C GLY A 199 -20.55 9.72 28.27
N GLY A 200 -19.89 10.29 29.26
CA GLY A 200 -20.08 9.95 30.68
C GLY A 200 -21.43 10.41 31.22
N THR A 201 -22.05 11.39 30.55
CA THR A 201 -23.42 11.84 30.83
C THR A 201 -24.38 11.37 29.74
N ASN A 202 -24.18 11.81 28.49
CA ASN A 202 -24.98 11.44 27.32
C ASN A 202 -24.09 11.11 26.11
N GLY A 203 -24.50 10.15 25.27
CA GLY A 203 -23.84 9.89 23.99
C GLY A 203 -24.06 11.01 22.96
N GLY A 204 -23.11 11.17 22.06
CA GLY A 204 -23.23 12.02 20.88
C GLY A 204 -24.13 11.39 19.82
N VAL A 205 -24.80 12.24 19.04
CA VAL A 205 -25.62 11.79 17.91
C VAL A 205 -24.74 11.37 16.73
N GLY A 206 -25.19 10.39 15.95
CA GLY A 206 -24.56 10.04 14.68
C GLY A 206 -24.75 11.13 13.63
N GLY A 207 -23.78 11.26 12.72
CA GLY A 207 -23.89 12.12 11.55
C GLY A 207 -24.77 11.48 10.47
N ALA A 208 -25.45 12.32 9.70
CA ALA A 208 -26.21 11.87 8.54
C ALA A 208 -25.27 11.45 7.40
N GLY A 209 -25.66 10.43 6.63
CA GLY A 209 -25.04 10.16 5.33
C GLY A 209 -25.45 11.21 4.29
N ALA A 210 -24.70 11.29 3.20
CA ALA A 210 -25.06 12.11 2.05
C ALA A 210 -25.71 11.28 0.95
N MET A 211 -26.60 11.91 0.19
CA MET A 211 -27.21 11.33 -1.00
C MET A 211 -26.21 11.31 -2.19
N PRO A 212 -26.37 10.40 -3.16
CA PRO A 212 -25.72 10.54 -4.47
C PRO A 212 -26.17 11.84 -5.16
N ALA A 213 -25.35 12.43 -6.03
CA ALA A 213 -25.75 13.61 -6.78
C ALA A 213 -26.77 13.22 -7.87
N ALA A 214 -28.05 13.52 -7.61
CA ALA A 214 -29.24 13.34 -8.47
C ALA A 214 -29.37 12.00 -9.24
N PRO A 215 -30.48 11.25 -9.08
CA PRO A 215 -30.68 10.02 -9.84
C PRO A 215 -30.74 10.32 -11.35
N VAL A 216 -30.03 9.53 -12.16
CA VAL A 216 -30.23 9.49 -13.61
C VAL A 216 -31.71 9.12 -13.83
N PRO A 217 -32.51 9.95 -14.54
CA PRO A 217 -33.91 9.60 -14.77
C PRO A 217 -34.00 8.24 -15.49
N PRO A 218 -34.98 7.40 -15.18
CA PRO A 218 -35.15 6.13 -15.87
C PRO A 218 -35.28 6.38 -17.37
N PHE A 219 -34.65 5.55 -18.19
CA PHE A 219 -34.84 5.57 -19.65
C PHE A 219 -36.34 5.52 -19.95
N PRO A 220 -36.84 6.34 -20.90
CA PRO A 220 -38.22 6.22 -21.35
C PRO A 220 -38.47 4.78 -21.83
N PRO A 221 -39.67 4.22 -21.59
CA PRO A 221 -39.98 2.86 -22.03
C PRO A 221 -39.77 2.74 -23.55
N ILE A 222 -39.12 1.65 -23.96
CA ILE A 222 -38.96 1.32 -25.38
C ILE A 222 -40.37 1.25 -25.99
N PRO A 223 -40.67 2.00 -27.07
CA PRO A 223 -41.97 1.93 -27.71
C PRO A 223 -42.24 0.49 -28.16
N PRO A 224 -43.51 0.03 -28.12
CA PRO A 224 -43.84 -1.32 -28.54
C PRO A 224 -43.33 -1.57 -29.96
N ALA A 225 -42.75 -2.75 -30.18
CA ALA A 225 -42.28 -3.16 -31.49
C ALA A 225 -43.40 -2.98 -32.52
N PRO A 226 -43.12 -2.44 -33.72
CA PRO A 226 -44.12 -2.36 -34.77
C PRO A 226 -44.68 -3.77 -35.05
N PRO A 227 -45.98 -3.89 -35.36
CA PRO A 227 -46.59 -5.18 -35.65
C PRO A 227 -45.81 -5.89 -36.75
N ALA A 228 -45.55 -7.19 -36.54
CA ALA A 228 -44.90 -8.02 -37.54
C ALA A 228 -45.67 -7.91 -38.87
N PRO A 229 -44.97 -7.75 -40.02
CA PRO A 229 -45.64 -7.75 -41.30
C PRO A 229 -46.41 -9.06 -41.50
N PRO A 230 -47.60 -9.03 -42.12
CA PRO A 230 -48.38 -10.24 -42.35
C PRO A 230 -47.54 -11.26 -43.14
N LEU A 231 -47.59 -12.52 -42.69
CA LEU A 231 -47.04 -13.64 -43.44
C LEU A 231 -47.71 -13.66 -44.83
N PRO A 232 -46.94 -13.81 -45.93
CA PRO A 232 -47.55 -13.98 -47.23
C PRO A 232 -48.38 -15.27 -47.23
N ASP A 233 -49.62 -15.18 -47.70
CA ASP A 233 -50.53 -16.32 -47.84
C ASP A 233 -49.84 -17.44 -48.64
N ALA A 234 -49.63 -18.58 -47.99
CA ALA A 234 -49.36 -19.82 -48.71
C ALA A 234 -50.70 -20.34 -49.26
N ALA A 235 -50.70 -20.61 -50.57
CA ALA A 235 -51.82 -21.02 -51.42
C ALA A 235 -52.87 -21.95 -50.80
#